data_AF-A0A2N1NAC4-F1
#
_entry.id   AF-A0A2N1NAC4-F1
#
_cell.length_a   1.000
_cell.length_b   1.000
_cell.length_c   1.000
_cell.angle_alpha   90.00
_cell.angle_beta   90.00
_cell.angle_gamma   90.00
#
_symmetry.space_group_name_H-M   'P 1'
#
loop_
_entity.id
_entity.type
_entity.pdbx_description
1 polymer ?
#
loop_
_entity_poly.entity_id
_entity_poly.type
_entity_poly.pdbx_seq_one_letter_code
_entity_poly.pdbx_strand_id
1 'polypeptide(L)'
;MARQPRTTSTTSPGTRVAKRRLATVKKLHRPAASGSKTTPTGKSRPGDPIRPQKPRRYRPGTVALREIRQFQKTTNLLIRKLPFSRVVREIAIEVLGPHSNVGYRWQSVAILALQEATEAYLVHLFEDANLCAIHAKRVTIMQKDIQLARRIRGVWGGLG
;
A
#
# COMPACT_ATOMS: atom_id res chain seq x y z
N MET A 1 -26.55 10.74 -72.99
CA MET A 1 -26.47 9.26 -73.09
C MET A 1 -25.37 8.82 -72.14
N ALA A 2 -25.49 7.87 -71.22
CA ALA A 2 -26.51 6.89 -70.91
C ALA A 2 -26.38 6.50 -69.43
N ARG A 3 -27.52 6.20 -68.81
CA ARG A 3 -27.62 5.43 -67.56
C ARG A 3 -26.90 4.08 -67.70
N GLN A 4 -26.49 3.49 -66.57
CA GLN A 4 -26.67 2.08 -66.13
C GLN A 4 -25.63 1.78 -64.99
N PRO A 5 -25.73 0.68 -64.21
CA PRO A 5 -26.79 0.40 -63.25
C PRO A 5 -26.30 -0.23 -61.92
N ARG A 6 -27.32 -0.49 -61.09
CA ARG A 6 -27.44 -1.23 -59.83
C ARG A 6 -26.45 -2.35 -59.51
N THR A 7 -26.19 -2.38 -58.20
CA THR A 7 -25.64 -3.43 -57.34
C THR A 7 -26.10 -4.86 -57.66
N THR A 8 -25.15 -5.79 -57.68
CA THR A 8 -25.39 -7.23 -57.50
C THR A 8 -24.56 -7.79 -56.36
N SER A 9 -25.22 -8.67 -55.62
CA SER A 9 -24.80 -9.44 -54.46
C SER A 9 -23.61 -10.36 -54.70
N THR A 10 -22.74 -10.53 -53.70
CA THR A 10 -21.96 -11.76 -53.56
C THR A 10 -21.84 -12.16 -52.08
N THR A 11 -22.43 -13.31 -51.82
CA THR A 11 -22.49 -14.10 -50.59
C THR A 11 -21.10 -14.54 -50.14
N SER A 12 -20.81 -14.49 -48.84
CA SER A 12 -19.83 -15.41 -48.22
C SER A 12 -20.21 -15.72 -46.78
N PRO A 13 -20.12 -16.99 -46.35
CA PRO A 13 -20.93 -17.53 -45.26
C PRO A 13 -20.20 -17.48 -43.91
N GLY A 14 -20.97 -17.22 -42.85
CA GLY A 14 -20.50 -17.23 -41.48
C GLY A 14 -19.95 -18.58 -41.03
N THR A 15 -18.81 -18.53 -40.34
CA THR A 15 -18.15 -19.67 -39.70
C THR A 15 -19.00 -20.17 -38.52
N ARG A 16 -19.84 -21.16 -38.77
CA ARG A 16 -20.57 -21.92 -37.74
C ARG A 16 -19.60 -22.90 -37.07
N VAL A 17 -19.30 -22.66 -35.80
CA VAL A 17 -18.53 -23.59 -34.95
C VAL A 17 -19.35 -24.88 -34.74
N ALA A 18 -18.76 -26.01 -35.13
CA ALA A 18 -19.38 -27.33 -35.08
C ALA A 18 -19.57 -27.83 -33.63
N LYS A 19 -20.80 -28.22 -33.30
CA LYS A 19 -21.16 -28.98 -32.09
C LYS A 19 -20.67 -30.42 -32.23
N ARG A 20 -19.64 -30.83 -31.47
CA ARG A 20 -19.37 -32.25 -31.20
C ARG A 20 -20.38 -32.77 -30.16
N ARG A 21 -21.20 -33.74 -30.56
CA ARG A 21 -21.96 -34.60 -29.64
C ARG A 21 -21.02 -35.68 -29.12
N LEU A 22 -20.95 -35.87 -27.81
CA LEU A 22 -20.43 -37.07 -27.15
C LEU A 22 -21.50 -37.56 -26.19
N ALA A 23 -21.77 -38.86 -26.28
CA ALA A 23 -22.89 -39.54 -25.65
C ALA A 23 -22.69 -39.78 -24.14
N THR A 24 -23.84 -39.92 -23.49
CA THR A 24 -24.16 -40.31 -22.12
C THR A 24 -23.26 -41.37 -21.49
N VAL A 25 -22.76 -41.10 -20.27
CA VAL A 25 -22.58 -42.08 -19.20
C VAL A 25 -22.95 -41.45 -17.85
N LYS A 26 -24.01 -41.97 -17.22
CA LYS A 26 -24.38 -41.75 -15.81
C LYS A 26 -23.51 -42.65 -14.92
N LYS A 27 -22.84 -42.09 -13.90
CA LYS A 27 -22.85 -42.69 -12.55
C LYS A 27 -22.43 -41.68 -11.48
N LEU A 28 -23.23 -41.66 -10.41
CA LEU A 28 -23.11 -40.87 -9.19
C LEU A 28 -21.81 -41.17 -8.45
N HIS A 29 -21.23 -40.14 -7.80
CA HIS A 29 -20.77 -40.17 -6.40
C HIS A 29 -20.78 -38.73 -5.85
N ARG A 30 -21.76 -38.38 -5.00
CA ARG A 30 -21.73 -37.15 -4.17
C ARG A 30 -20.90 -37.47 -2.92
N PRO A 31 -19.80 -36.76 -2.61
CA PRO A 31 -19.24 -36.83 -1.27
C PRO A 31 -20.18 -36.09 -0.32
N ALA A 32 -20.36 -36.70 0.86
CA ALA A 32 -21.27 -36.28 1.91
C ALA A 32 -21.06 -34.82 2.33
N ALA A 33 -22.17 -34.15 2.63
CA ALA A 33 -22.20 -32.83 3.23
C ALA A 33 -21.34 -32.80 4.50
N SER A 34 -20.22 -32.07 4.47
CA SER A 34 -19.54 -31.63 5.68
C SER A 34 -20.47 -30.64 6.38
N GLY A 35 -21.06 -31.06 7.50
CA GLY A 35 -21.97 -30.23 8.29
C GLY A 35 -21.37 -28.87 8.59
N SER A 36 -21.98 -27.82 8.06
CA SER A 36 -21.78 -26.46 8.55
C SER A 36 -22.32 -26.42 9.99
N LYS A 37 -21.42 -26.46 10.97
CA LYS A 37 -21.77 -26.06 12.35
C LYS A 37 -22.13 -24.58 12.33
N THR A 38 -23.40 -24.27 12.08
CA THR A 38 -23.99 -22.99 12.48
C THR A 38 -23.97 -22.97 14.00
N THR A 39 -23.01 -22.26 14.59
CA THR A 39 -23.05 -21.92 16.01
C THR A 39 -24.35 -21.14 16.25
N PRO A 40 -25.24 -21.59 17.15
CA PRO A 40 -26.43 -20.83 17.46
C PRO A 40 -25.98 -19.56 18.19
N THR A 41 -26.32 -18.40 17.64
CA THR A 41 -26.29 -17.12 18.34
C THR A 41 -27.39 -17.14 19.42
N GLY A 42 -27.15 -17.90 20.49
CA GLY A 42 -27.99 -17.90 21.67
C GLY A 42 -27.76 -16.63 22.48
N LYS A 43 -28.85 -15.93 22.83
CA LYS A 43 -28.81 -14.85 23.82
C LYS A 43 -28.32 -15.44 25.15
N SER A 44 -27.20 -14.93 25.67
CA SER A 44 -26.63 -15.36 26.95
C SER A 44 -27.65 -15.14 28.07
N ARG A 45 -27.87 -16.15 28.91
CA ARG A 45 -28.74 -16.03 30.08
C ARG A 45 -27.94 -15.52 31.28
N PRO A 46 -28.56 -14.78 32.23
CA PRO A 46 -27.91 -14.44 33.49
C PRO A 46 -27.48 -15.73 34.21
N GLY A 47 -26.18 -15.89 34.50
CA GLY A 47 -25.61 -17.10 35.12
C GLY A 47 -24.84 -18.02 34.18
N ASP A 48 -24.88 -17.79 32.86
CA ASP A 48 -23.98 -18.51 31.93
C ASP A 48 -22.53 -18.06 32.16
N PRO A 49 -21.53 -18.99 32.16
CA PRO A 49 -20.14 -18.60 32.22
C PRO A 49 -19.80 -17.71 31.01
N ILE A 50 -19.23 -16.54 31.27
CA ILE A 50 -18.78 -15.60 30.23
C ILE A 50 -17.84 -16.38 29.32
N ARG A 51 -18.29 -16.69 28.11
CA ARG A 51 -17.43 -17.36 27.12
C ARG A 51 -16.25 -16.41 26.86
N PRO A 52 -15.00 -16.85 27.06
CA PRO A 52 -13.86 -16.02 26.73
C PRO A 52 -13.92 -15.72 25.24
N GLN A 53 -14.27 -14.48 24.90
CA GLN A 53 -14.28 -14.02 23.52
C GLN A 53 -12.85 -14.13 23.01
N LYS A 54 -12.65 -14.92 21.95
CA LYS A 54 -11.32 -15.02 21.33
C LYS A 54 -10.90 -13.61 20.90
N PRO A 55 -9.66 -13.17 21.22
CA PRO A 55 -9.20 -11.86 20.81
C PRO A 55 -9.26 -11.77 19.28
N ARG A 56 -9.94 -10.75 18.79
CA ARG A 56 -10.15 -10.58 17.35
C ARG A 56 -8.85 -10.12 16.70
N ARG A 57 -8.24 -10.99 15.88
CA ARG A 57 -7.06 -10.65 15.08
C ARG A 57 -7.48 -10.17 13.69
N TYR A 58 -6.97 -9.02 13.27
CA TYR A 58 -7.13 -8.54 11.90
C TYR A 58 -6.28 -9.38 10.92
N ARG A 59 -6.75 -9.52 9.67
CA ARG A 59 -5.95 -10.15 8.62
C ARG A 59 -4.71 -9.29 8.33
N PRO A 60 -3.57 -9.89 7.95
CA PRO A 60 -2.41 -9.15 7.49
C PRO A 60 -2.79 -8.13 6.41
N GLY A 61 -2.23 -6.93 6.49
CA GLY A 61 -2.57 -5.81 5.60
C GLY A 61 -3.83 -5.01 5.98
N THR A 62 -4.76 -5.56 6.76
CA THR A 62 -6.00 -4.82 7.12
C THR A 62 -5.71 -3.59 7.98
N VAL A 63 -4.79 -3.71 8.95
CA VAL A 63 -4.39 -2.59 9.81
C VAL A 63 -3.53 -1.60 9.03
N ALA A 64 -2.56 -2.09 8.25
CA ALA A 64 -1.71 -1.26 7.40
C ALA A 64 -2.52 -0.40 6.42
N LEU A 65 -3.51 -0.97 5.73
CA LEU A 65 -4.37 -0.21 4.81
C LEU A 65 -5.23 0.85 5.53
N ARG A 66 -5.59 0.61 6.79
CA ARG A 66 -6.30 1.60 7.60
C ARG A 66 -5.37 2.74 7.99
N GLU A 67 -4.16 2.43 8.42
CA GLU A 67 -3.14 3.40 8.80
C GLU A 67 -2.72 4.27 7.60
N ILE A 68 -2.50 3.67 6.42
CA ILE A 68 -2.19 4.41 5.19
C ILE A 68 -3.27 5.45 4.89
N ARG A 69 -4.54 5.06 4.91
CA ARG A 69 -5.66 5.98 4.66
C ARG A 69 -5.75 7.08 5.73
N GLN A 70 -5.49 6.74 6.98
CA GLN A 70 -5.50 7.71 8.08
C GLN A 70 -4.39 8.74 7.94
N PHE A 71 -3.15 8.30 7.66
CA PHE A 71 -2.00 9.18 7.51
C PHE A 71 -2.06 10.01 6.23
N GLN A 72 -2.61 9.48 5.14
CA GLN A 72 -2.83 10.27 3.92
C GLN A 72 -3.92 11.33 4.07
N LYS A 73 -4.85 11.17 5.01
CA LYS A 73 -5.92 12.14 5.29
C LYS A 73 -5.48 13.26 6.24
N THR A 74 -4.45 13.03 7.05
CA THR A 74 -4.02 13.95 8.10
C THR A 74 -2.65 14.52 7.81
N THR A 75 -2.34 15.68 8.39
CA THR A 75 -1.07 16.41 8.16
C THR A 75 -0.30 16.58 9.46
N ASN A 76 -0.52 15.70 10.43
CA ASN A 76 0.18 15.74 11.71
C ASN A 76 1.62 15.27 11.54
N LEU A 77 2.55 15.92 12.23
CA LEU A 77 3.94 15.47 12.32
C LEU A 77 4.00 14.10 13.03
N LEU A 78 4.69 13.15 12.40
CA LEU A 78 4.77 11.76 12.84
C LEU A 78 6.02 11.48 13.70
N ILE A 79 7.09 12.27 13.51
CA ILE A 79 8.31 12.14 14.31
C ILE A 79 8.12 12.86 15.65
N ARG A 80 8.57 12.23 16.75
CA ARG A 80 8.50 12.85 18.07
C ARG A 80 9.43 14.08 18.13
N LYS A 81 8.88 15.23 18.57
CA LYS A 81 9.59 16.53 18.57
C LYS A 81 10.88 16.55 19.39
N LEU A 82 10.88 15.98 20.60
CA LEU A 82 12.05 16.01 21.49
C LEU A 82 13.26 15.24 20.95
N PRO A 83 13.16 13.97 20.50
CA PRO A 83 14.30 13.27 19.91
C PRO A 83 14.76 13.93 18.60
N PHE A 84 13.84 14.43 17.76
CA PHE A 84 14.22 15.17 16.55
C PHE A 84 15.05 16.43 16.88
N SER A 85 14.62 17.21 17.87
CA SER A 85 15.36 18.40 18.35
C SER A 85 16.76 18.05 18.85
N ARG A 86 16.94 16.90 19.53
CA ARG A 86 18.26 16.44 19.99
C ARG A 86 19.19 16.14 18.81
N VAL A 87 18.70 15.40 17.82
CA VAL A 87 19.46 15.06 16.60
C VAL A 87 19.85 16.31 15.82
N VAL A 88 18.94 17.27 15.67
CA VAL A 88 19.25 18.54 14.99
C VAL A 88 20.40 19.28 15.68
N ARG A 89 20.40 19.33 17.01
CA ARG A 89 21.45 20.00 17.79
C ARG A 89 22.78 19.27 17.73
N GLU A 90 22.74 17.94 17.75
CA GLU A 90 23.92 17.08 17.61
C GLU A 90 24.61 17.31 16.26
N ILE A 91 23.86 17.24 15.15
CA ILE A 91 24.37 17.51 13.80
C ILE A 91 24.89 18.94 13.68
N ALA A 92 24.21 19.92 14.29
CA ALA A 92 24.67 21.31 14.24
C ALA A 92 26.02 21.52 14.95
N ILE A 93 26.29 20.79 16.04
CA ILE A 93 27.59 20.84 16.70
C ILE A 93 28.67 20.24 15.80
N GLU A 94 28.37 19.13 15.11
CA GLU A 94 29.30 18.47 14.18
C GLU A 94 29.64 19.38 12.98
N VAL A 95 28.63 19.98 12.36
CA VAL A 95 28.78 20.77 11.12
C VAL A 95 29.39 22.13 11.37
N LEU A 96 29.00 22.83 12.45
CA LEU A 96 29.41 24.21 12.69
C LEU A 96 30.63 24.35 13.63
N GLY A 97 31.06 23.26 14.27
CA GLY A 97 32.27 23.19 15.08
C GLY A 97 32.17 23.79 16.50
N PRO A 98 33.14 23.47 17.38
CA PRO A 98 33.09 23.83 18.81
C PRO A 98 33.45 25.28 19.14
N HIS A 99 33.69 26.14 18.15
CA HIS A 99 34.19 27.51 18.36
C HIS A 99 33.14 28.48 18.94
N SER A 100 31.89 28.04 19.06
CA SER A 100 30.88 28.74 19.85
C SER A 100 30.83 28.15 21.26
N ASN A 101 31.62 28.71 22.17
CA ASN A 101 31.65 28.35 23.61
C ASN A 101 30.29 28.56 24.32
N VAL A 102 29.30 29.08 23.60
CA VAL A 102 27.90 29.24 23.97
C VAL A 102 27.11 28.59 22.84
N GLY A 103 26.76 27.31 22.98
CA GLY A 103 26.12 26.54 21.90
C GLY A 103 24.92 27.25 21.26
N TYR A 104 24.62 26.91 20.01
CA TYR A 104 23.58 27.58 19.23
C TYR A 104 22.23 27.63 19.96
N ARG A 105 21.65 28.83 20.03
CA ARG A 105 20.27 29.04 20.45
C ARG A 105 19.35 28.76 19.27
N TRP A 106 18.36 27.91 19.49
CA TRP A 106 17.42 27.51 18.46
C TRP A 106 16.04 28.10 18.75
N GLN A 107 15.46 28.75 17.73
CA GLN A 107 14.06 29.10 17.75
C GLN A 107 13.20 27.83 17.66
N SER A 108 12.10 27.77 18.41
CA SER A 108 11.15 26.65 18.35
C SER A 108 10.58 26.45 16.95
N VAL A 109 10.25 27.54 16.25
CA VAL A 109 9.73 27.53 14.88
C VAL A 109 10.76 27.00 13.87
N ALA A 110 12.05 27.29 14.05
CA ALA A 110 13.10 26.77 13.17
C ALA A 110 13.20 25.24 13.24
N ILE A 111 13.12 24.67 14.45
CA ILE A 111 13.13 23.21 14.62
C ILE A 111 11.87 22.58 13.99
N LEU A 112 10.71 23.24 14.12
CA LEU A 112 9.48 22.76 13.47
C LEU A 112 9.58 22.79 11.95
N ALA A 113 10.11 23.87 11.36
CA ALA A 113 10.31 23.97 9.92
C ALA A 113 11.27 22.89 9.39
N LEU A 114 12.37 22.62 10.11
CA LEU A 114 13.27 21.51 9.78
C LEU A 114 12.56 20.15 9.85
N GLN A 115 11.69 19.97 10.85
CA GLN A 115 10.93 18.73 10.98
C GLN A 115 9.93 18.55 9.82
N GLU A 116 9.18 19.59 9.48
CA GLU A 116 8.24 19.59 8.35
C GLU A 116 8.95 19.25 7.04
N ALA A 117 10.08 19.91 6.74
CA ALA A 117 10.87 19.65 5.54
C ALA A 117 11.42 18.22 5.52
N THR A 118 11.90 17.70 6.65
CA THR A 118 12.46 16.35 6.76
C THR A 118 11.39 15.28 6.57
N GLU A 119 10.23 15.43 7.22
CA GLU A 119 9.13 14.47 7.07
C GLU A 119 8.57 14.49 5.65
N ALA A 120 8.41 15.68 5.06
CA ALA A 120 8.00 15.80 3.66
C ALA A 120 9.00 15.09 2.73
N TYR A 121 10.30 15.31 2.90
CA TYR A 121 11.33 14.65 2.08
C TYR A 121 11.26 13.11 2.21
N LEU A 122 11.14 12.58 3.43
CA LEU A 122 11.06 11.15 3.68
C LEU A 122 9.80 10.52 3.07
N VAL A 123 8.64 11.18 3.15
CA VAL A 123 7.40 10.69 2.52
C VAL A 123 7.58 10.54 1.01
N HIS A 124 8.06 11.59 0.33
CA HIS A 124 8.27 11.51 -1.12
C HIS A 124 9.32 10.45 -1.49
N LEU A 125 10.39 10.30 -0.69
CA LEU A 125 11.39 9.26 -0.92
C LEU A 125 10.79 7.84 -0.77
N PHE A 126 9.90 7.64 0.20
CA PHE A 126 9.21 6.36 0.38
C PHE A 126 8.19 6.07 -0.72
N GLU A 127 7.56 7.10 -1.30
CA GLU A 127 6.69 6.95 -2.48
C GLU A 127 7.48 6.40 -3.67
N ASP A 128 8.65 6.99 -3.97
CA ASP A 128 9.53 6.52 -5.05
C ASP A 128 10.09 5.12 -4.78
N ALA A 129 10.49 4.83 -3.54
CA ALA A 129 10.94 3.51 -3.15
C ALA A 129 9.81 2.46 -3.27
N ASN A 130 8.57 2.85 -2.99
CA ASN A 130 7.41 1.99 -3.16
C ASN A 130 7.15 1.68 -4.65
N LEU A 131 7.30 2.66 -5.54
CA LEU A 131 7.25 2.43 -7.00
C LEU A 131 8.34 1.46 -7.45
N CYS A 132 9.56 1.58 -6.91
CA CYS A 132 10.65 0.63 -7.19
C CYS A 132 10.33 -0.79 -6.70
N ALA A 133 9.72 -0.94 -5.53
CA ALA A 133 9.29 -2.23 -5.01
C ALA A 133 8.20 -2.89 -5.89
N ILE A 134 7.21 -2.11 -6.32
CA ILE A 134 6.13 -2.54 -7.23
C ILE A 134 6.70 -2.94 -8.59
N HIS A 135 7.64 -2.17 -9.14
CA HIS A 135 8.34 -2.49 -10.38
C HIS A 135 9.04 -3.86 -10.30
N ALA A 136 9.59 -4.19 -9.12
CA ALA A 136 10.19 -5.50 -8.84
C ALA A 136 9.19 -6.59 -8.39
N LYS A 137 7.88 -6.38 -8.59
CA LYS A 137 6.78 -7.32 -8.21
C LYS A 137 6.72 -7.66 -6.71
N ARG A 138 7.12 -6.73 -5.84
CA ARG A 138 7.06 -6.86 -4.38
C ARG A 138 6.11 -5.84 -3.77
N VAL A 139 5.63 -6.14 -2.55
CA VAL A 139 4.81 -5.24 -1.72
C VAL A 139 5.60 -4.73 -0.51
N THR A 140 6.74 -5.34 -0.20
CA THR A 140 7.63 -4.96 0.90
C THR A 140 8.82 -4.16 0.35
N ILE A 141 8.97 -2.92 0.82
CA ILE A 141 10.12 -2.07 0.52
C ILE A 141 11.40 -2.63 1.15
N MET A 142 12.52 -2.46 0.45
CA MET A 142 13.84 -2.92 0.86
C MET A 142 14.86 -1.78 0.72
N GLN A 143 16.03 -1.93 1.35
CA GLN A 143 17.11 -0.93 1.28
C GLN A 143 17.53 -0.61 -0.16
N LYS A 144 17.56 -1.61 -1.05
CA LYS A 144 17.86 -1.45 -2.47
C LYS A 144 16.86 -0.55 -3.21
N ASP A 145 15.60 -0.51 -2.78
CA ASP A 145 14.58 0.32 -3.40
C ASP A 145 14.83 1.80 -3.06
N ILE A 146 15.24 2.09 -1.83
CA ILE A 146 15.62 3.44 -1.39
C ILE A 146 16.92 3.87 -2.07
N GLN A 147 17.93 3.01 -2.12
CA GLN A 147 19.19 3.29 -2.80
C GLN A 147 18.98 3.61 -4.29
N LEU A 148 18.13 2.82 -4.96
CA LEU A 148 17.76 3.06 -6.35
C LEU A 148 17.02 4.38 -6.53
N ALA A 149 16.02 4.66 -5.69
CA ALA A 149 15.27 5.92 -5.72
C ALA A 149 16.19 7.15 -5.53
N ARG A 150 17.09 7.10 -4.54
CA ARG A 150 18.09 8.16 -4.31
C ARG A 150 19.03 8.35 -5.50
N ARG A 151 19.46 7.25 -6.13
CA ARG A 151 20.33 7.28 -7.31
C ARG A 151 19.63 7.92 -8.52
N ILE A 152 18.36 7.61 -8.75
CA ILE A 152 17.58 8.15 -9.87
C ILE A 152 17.27 9.64 -9.66
N ARG A 153 16.97 10.06 -8.42
CA ARG A 153 16.78 11.48 -8.09
C ARG A 153 18.03 12.34 -8.28
N GLY A 154 19.21 11.73 -8.35
CA GLY A 154 20.48 12.42 -8.55
C GLY A 154 20.92 13.26 -7.34
N VAL A 155 21.98 14.05 -7.56
CA VAL A 155 22.65 14.85 -6.51
C VAL A 155 21.69 15.86 -5.87
N TRP A 156 20.75 16.40 -6.63
CA TRP A 156 19.85 17.46 -6.15
C TRP A 156 18.62 16.95 -5.39
N GLY A 157 18.24 15.68 -5.55
CA GLY A 157 17.01 15.13 -4.95
C GLY A 157 17.20 13.91 -4.04
N GLY A 158 18.40 13.32 -3.98
CA GLY A 158 18.64 12.07 -3.24
C GLY A 158 19.97 11.98 -2.48
N LEU A 159 20.99 12.75 -2.86
CA LEU A 159 22.30 12.81 -2.19
C LEU A 159 22.50 14.23 -1.67
N GLY A 160 21.91 14.51 -0.50
CA GLY A 160 22.33 15.66 0.31
C GLY A 160 23.79 15.53 0.72
#